data_AF-A0A2N4WSX0-F1
#
_entry.id   AF-A0A2N4WSX0-F1
#
_cell.length_a   1.000
_cell.length_b   1.000
_cell.length_c   1.000
_cell.angle_alpha   90.00
_cell.angle_beta   90.00
_cell.angle_gamma   90.00
#
_symmetry.space_group_name_H-M   'P 1'
#
loop_
_entity.id
_entity.type
_entity.pdbx_description
1 polymer ?
#
loop_
_entity_poly.entity_id
_entity_poly.type
_entity_poly.pdbx_seq_one_letter_code
_entity_poly.pdbx_strand_id
1 'polypeptide(L)'
;MTTIKDGVTERAHGRLMTQHPLRALAFLTAPLLALAACQTPGTDNPPPMVGKATSPSPDTRAPAFVEAACGGCHAVEPPFLSPNPASPSFAAIANRRGLSEKSLGDWLAEAHNYPEDMDFTLTRAQIDQIARYMVTLRKAGYVPDA
;
A
#
# COMPACT_ATOMS: atom_id res chain seq x y z
N MET A 1 48.46 49.86 -29.59
CA MET A 1 48.78 48.89 -30.65
C MET A 1 47.85 47.70 -30.46
N THR A 2 46.94 47.24 -31.32
CA THR A 2 46.31 47.71 -32.56
C THR A 2 45.09 46.80 -32.78
N THR A 3 43.97 47.41 -33.19
CA THR A 3 42.88 46.88 -34.03
C THR A 3 41.93 45.78 -33.51
N ILE A 4 40.77 46.30 -33.10
CA ILE A 4 39.41 45.77 -33.27
C ILE A 4 39.23 45.31 -34.72
N LYS A 5 38.80 44.06 -34.94
CA LYS A 5 38.39 43.56 -36.27
C LYS A 5 36.88 43.62 -36.37
N ASP A 6 36.41 44.53 -37.22
CA ASP A 6 35.03 44.70 -37.61
C ASP A 6 34.50 43.44 -38.31
N GLY A 7 33.39 42.92 -37.79
CA GLY A 7 32.57 41.90 -38.44
C GLY A 7 31.28 42.54 -38.94
N VAL A 8 31.29 42.99 -40.19
CA VAL A 8 30.09 43.37 -40.94
C VAL A 8 29.45 42.09 -41.46
N THR A 9 28.22 41.80 -41.03
CA THR A 9 27.30 40.94 -41.76
C THR A 9 25.99 41.68 -41.97
N GLU A 10 25.61 41.73 -43.24
CA GLU A 10 24.47 42.45 -43.78
C GLU A 10 23.11 41.95 -43.29
N ARG A 11 22.20 42.90 -43.36
CA ARG A 11 20.74 42.86 -43.23
C ARG A 11 20.11 41.62 -43.87
N ALA A 12 19.27 40.93 -43.09
CA ALA A 12 18.09 40.26 -43.62
C ALA A 12 16.88 41.18 -43.43
N HIS A 13 16.33 41.67 -44.55
CA HIS A 13 15.02 42.27 -44.62
C HIS A 13 13.94 41.20 -44.42
N GLY A 14 12.99 41.48 -43.53
CA GLY A 14 11.83 40.63 -43.27
C GLY A 14 10.71 41.41 -42.57
N ARG A 15 10.24 42.48 -43.21
CA ARG A 15 9.00 43.17 -42.85
C ARG A 15 7.84 42.33 -43.38
N LEU A 16 6.98 41.78 -42.52
CA LEU A 16 5.54 42.02 -42.57
C LEU A 16 4.84 41.25 -41.44
N MET A 17 4.33 42.00 -40.46
CA MET A 17 3.15 41.59 -39.74
C MET A 17 2.03 41.37 -40.76
N THR A 18 1.53 40.14 -40.83
CA THR A 18 0.26 39.84 -41.50
C THR A 18 -0.59 39.01 -40.54
N GLN A 19 -1.39 39.77 -39.78
CA GLN A 19 -2.80 39.54 -39.49
C GLN A 19 -3.34 38.11 -39.63
N HIS A 20 -3.84 37.60 -38.50
CA HIS A 20 -4.57 36.35 -38.34
C HIS A 20 -5.77 36.25 -39.30
N PRO A 21 -5.84 35.22 -40.15
CA PRO A 21 -7.13 34.77 -40.62
C PRO A 21 -7.78 33.95 -39.51
N LEU A 22 -8.60 34.62 -38.70
CA LEU A 22 -9.75 33.96 -38.08
C LEU A 22 -10.51 33.25 -39.20
N ARG A 23 -10.61 31.92 -39.07
CA ARG A 23 -11.50 30.96 -39.78
C ARG A 23 -10.72 29.80 -40.37
N ALA A 24 -10.35 28.86 -39.50
CA ALA A 24 -10.23 27.48 -39.89
C ALA A 24 -10.87 26.63 -38.78
N LEU A 25 -12.02 26.07 -39.12
CA LEU A 25 -12.59 24.81 -38.63
C LEU A 25 -12.54 24.62 -37.09
N ALA A 26 -13.61 24.98 -36.39
CA ALA A 26 -14.75 24.09 -36.20
C ALA A 26 -14.36 22.77 -35.51
N PHE A 27 -14.62 22.75 -34.20
CA PHE A 27 -15.06 21.60 -33.41
C PHE A 27 -14.22 20.31 -33.52
N LEU A 28 -13.18 20.25 -32.69
CA LEU A 28 -12.59 18.98 -32.22
C LEU A 28 -12.52 18.92 -30.68
N THR A 29 -13.48 19.56 -30.01
CA THR A 29 -13.83 19.26 -28.61
C THR A 29 -14.99 18.27 -28.62
N ALA A 30 -14.70 17.03 -29.02
CA ALA A 30 -15.61 15.89 -28.85
C ALA A 30 -15.13 15.04 -27.67
N PRO A 31 -16.06 14.49 -26.88
CA PRO A 31 -15.99 14.53 -25.43
C PRO A 31 -15.34 13.27 -24.84
N LEU A 32 -14.38 13.45 -23.93
CA LEU A 32 -13.81 12.39 -23.08
C LEU A 32 -14.75 11.99 -21.90
N LEU A 33 -16.07 12.06 -22.10
CA LEU A 33 -17.10 11.83 -21.07
C LEU A 33 -17.98 10.62 -21.40
N ALA A 34 -17.39 9.46 -21.72
CA ALA A 34 -18.14 8.26 -22.06
C ALA A 34 -17.65 6.97 -21.38
N LEU A 35 -17.12 7.04 -20.16
CA LEU A 35 -16.86 5.84 -19.33
C LEU A 35 -17.51 5.83 -17.94
N ALA A 36 -18.43 6.75 -17.64
CA ALA A 36 -19.11 6.81 -16.33
C ALA A 36 -20.50 6.14 -16.30
N ALA A 37 -20.69 4.99 -16.95
CA ALA A 37 -22.03 4.40 -17.14
C ALA A 37 -22.24 2.97 -16.59
N CYS A 38 -21.34 2.41 -15.78
CA CYS A 38 -21.54 1.09 -15.14
C CYS A 38 -21.50 1.14 -13.61
N GLN A 39 -22.16 2.12 -12.99
CA GLN A 39 -22.55 1.98 -11.58
C GLN A 39 -24.06 1.90 -11.48
N THR A 40 -24.62 0.75 -11.85
CA THR A 40 -25.90 0.30 -11.30
C THR A 40 -25.68 0.06 -9.81
N PRO A 41 -26.35 0.79 -8.90
CA PRO A 41 -26.41 0.36 -7.51
C PRO A 41 -27.20 -0.94 -7.52
N GLY A 42 -26.48 -2.07 -7.49
CA GLY A 42 -27.10 -3.36 -7.25
C GLY A 42 -27.80 -3.29 -5.90
N THR A 43 -29.13 -3.28 -5.91
CA THR A 43 -29.95 -3.46 -4.71
C THR A 43 -30.15 -4.93 -4.38
N ASP A 44 -29.29 -5.80 -4.93
CA ASP A 44 -29.20 -7.23 -4.60
C ASP A 44 -28.63 -7.49 -3.20
N ASN A 45 -28.47 -6.46 -2.37
CA ASN A 45 -28.36 -6.67 -0.94
C ASN A 45 -29.76 -7.07 -0.46
N PRO A 46 -30.01 -8.35 -0.09
CA PRO A 46 -31.18 -8.65 0.70
C PRO A 46 -31.20 -7.70 1.90
N PRO A 47 -32.38 -7.26 2.39
CA PRO A 47 -32.45 -6.46 3.61
C PRO A 47 -31.57 -7.14 4.65
N PRO A 48 -30.71 -6.40 5.38
CA PRO A 48 -29.84 -7.01 6.36
C PRO A 48 -30.72 -7.89 7.23
N MET A 49 -30.45 -9.20 7.18
CA MET A 49 -31.02 -10.12 8.15
C MET A 49 -30.51 -9.58 9.48
N VAL A 50 -31.31 -8.77 10.17
CA VAL A 50 -31.02 -8.26 11.50
C VAL A 50 -31.20 -9.45 12.43
N GLY A 51 -30.29 -10.41 12.30
CA GLY A 51 -29.95 -11.31 13.38
C GLY A 51 -29.48 -10.44 14.52
N LYS A 52 -29.80 -10.87 15.75
CA LYS A 52 -29.21 -10.34 16.97
C LYS A 52 -27.74 -10.05 16.71
N ALA A 53 -27.29 -8.82 16.98
CA ALA A 53 -25.90 -8.42 16.80
C ALA A 53 -25.00 -9.52 17.37
N THR A 54 -24.46 -10.37 16.50
CA THR A 54 -23.33 -11.20 16.86
C THR A 54 -22.25 -10.18 17.18
N SER A 55 -21.66 -10.28 18.37
CA SER A 55 -20.55 -9.42 18.77
C SER A 55 -19.66 -9.15 17.55
N PRO A 56 -19.19 -7.90 17.32
CA PRO A 56 -18.28 -7.63 16.22
C PRO A 56 -17.22 -8.72 16.25
N SER A 57 -17.09 -9.49 15.16
CA SER A 57 -15.91 -10.33 15.02
C SER A 57 -14.75 -9.38 15.23
N PRO A 58 -13.78 -9.69 16.12
CA PRO A 58 -12.59 -8.86 16.24
C PRO A 58 -12.09 -8.54 14.84
N ASP A 59 -11.81 -7.26 14.54
CA ASP A 59 -11.20 -6.91 13.28
C ASP A 59 -9.81 -7.56 13.28
N THR A 60 -9.71 -8.73 12.65
CA THR A 60 -8.47 -9.51 12.58
C THR A 60 -7.58 -9.03 11.44
N ARG A 61 -7.99 -7.98 10.71
CA ARG A 61 -7.19 -7.42 9.62
C ARG A 61 -5.87 -6.92 10.16
N ALA A 62 -4.79 -7.26 9.47
CA ALA A 62 -3.48 -6.73 9.79
C ALA A 62 -3.46 -5.22 9.55
N PRO A 63 -2.77 -4.45 10.41
CA PRO A 63 -2.48 -3.07 10.08
C PRO A 63 -1.73 -2.99 8.74
N ALA A 64 -2.03 -1.99 7.91
CA ALA A 64 -1.49 -1.91 6.54
C ALA A 64 0.06 -1.99 6.47
N PHE A 65 0.74 -1.42 7.46
CA PHE A 65 2.20 -1.52 7.58
C PHE A 65 2.66 -2.97 7.84
N VAL A 66 1.96 -3.73 8.68
CA VAL A 66 2.29 -5.12 8.99
C VAL A 66 2.17 -5.98 7.74
N GLU A 67 1.10 -5.79 6.97
CA GLU A 67 0.95 -6.48 5.69
C GLU A 67 2.06 -6.10 4.71
N ALA A 68 2.31 -4.80 4.54
CA ALA A 68 3.33 -4.32 3.60
C ALA A 68 4.75 -4.79 3.95
N ALA A 69 5.10 -4.88 5.24
CA ALA A 69 6.46 -5.21 5.68
C ALA A 69 6.67 -6.73 5.91
N CYS A 70 5.64 -7.44 6.38
CA CYS A 70 5.77 -8.84 6.82
C CYS A 70 5.01 -9.82 5.92
N GLY A 71 3.98 -9.36 5.21
CA GLY A 71 3.07 -10.17 4.41
C GLY A 71 3.73 -10.86 3.21
N GLY A 72 4.87 -10.35 2.74
CA GLY A 72 5.63 -10.98 1.66
C GLY A 72 6.14 -12.39 1.99
N CYS A 73 6.34 -12.69 3.29
CA CYS A 73 6.82 -14.00 3.75
C CYS A 73 5.83 -14.66 4.71
N HIS A 74 5.23 -13.89 5.64
CA HIS A 74 4.35 -14.41 6.68
C HIS A 74 2.89 -14.22 6.32
N ALA A 75 2.04 -15.19 6.67
CA ALA A 75 0.61 -14.91 6.76
C ALA A 75 0.33 -14.07 8.00
N VAL A 76 0.04 -12.78 7.81
CA VAL A 76 -0.18 -11.85 8.91
C VAL A 76 -1.65 -11.78 9.35
N GLU A 77 -2.58 -12.21 8.50
CA GLU A 77 -4.02 -12.23 8.74
C GLU A 77 -4.68 -13.53 8.20
N PRO A 78 -5.95 -13.83 8.52
CA PRO A 78 -6.64 -14.98 7.97
C PRO A 78 -6.64 -14.99 6.43
N PRO A 79 -6.50 -16.15 5.77
CA PRO A 79 -6.63 -17.51 6.32
C PRO A 79 -5.33 -18.12 6.88
N PHE A 80 -4.31 -17.30 7.20
CA PHE A 80 -3.05 -17.73 7.83
C PHE A 80 -2.19 -18.75 7.05
N LEU A 81 -2.32 -18.78 5.72
CA LEU A 81 -1.43 -19.53 4.83
C LEU A 81 -0.26 -18.64 4.37
N SER A 82 0.96 -18.94 4.84
CA SER A 82 2.13 -18.10 4.54
C SER A 82 2.57 -18.25 3.09
N PRO A 83 2.91 -17.15 2.39
CA PRO A 83 3.51 -17.22 1.06
C PRO A 83 4.84 -17.99 1.04
N ASN A 84 5.66 -17.80 2.08
CA ASN A 84 6.85 -18.62 2.29
C ASN A 84 6.52 -19.79 3.23
N PRO A 85 6.62 -21.06 2.79
CA PRO A 85 6.28 -22.22 3.62
C PRO A 85 7.22 -22.42 4.82
N ALA A 86 8.42 -21.83 4.81
CA ALA A 86 9.32 -21.84 5.97
C ALA A 86 8.96 -20.76 7.01
N SER A 87 8.15 -19.77 6.64
CA SER A 87 7.73 -18.68 7.52
C SER A 87 6.43 -19.05 8.24
N PRO A 88 6.41 -19.17 9.58
CA PRO A 88 5.18 -19.45 10.30
C PRO A 88 4.20 -18.28 10.19
N SER A 89 2.90 -18.56 10.21
CA SER A 89 1.89 -17.50 10.28
C SER A 89 2.00 -16.71 11.59
N PHE A 90 1.52 -15.47 11.59
CA PHE A 90 1.47 -14.66 12.80
C PHE A 90 0.60 -15.31 13.88
N ALA A 91 -0.49 -15.99 13.50
CA ALA A 91 -1.30 -16.78 14.42
C ALA A 91 -0.49 -17.92 15.08
N ALA A 92 0.32 -18.65 14.30
CA ALA A 92 1.17 -19.70 14.85
C ALA A 92 2.24 -19.15 15.81
N ILE A 93 2.83 -17.99 15.51
CA ILE A 93 3.78 -17.32 16.41
C ILE A 93 3.07 -16.86 17.69
N ALA A 94 1.96 -16.15 17.57
CA ALA A 94 1.18 -15.59 18.66
C ALA A 94 0.78 -16.65 19.71
N ASN A 95 0.50 -17.87 19.25
CA ASN A 95 0.05 -18.98 20.08
C ASN A 95 1.19 -19.86 20.64
N ARG A 96 2.46 -19.47 20.47
CA ARG A 96 3.60 -20.16 21.11
C ARG A 96 3.52 -20.03 22.64
N ARG A 97 3.80 -21.14 23.34
CA ARG A 97 3.80 -21.18 24.81
C ARG A 97 4.82 -20.18 25.36
N GLY A 98 4.37 -19.32 26.27
CA GLY A 98 5.22 -18.32 26.94
C GLY A 98 5.42 -17.02 26.16
N LEU A 99 4.86 -16.89 24.96
CA LEU A 99 4.88 -15.63 24.23
C LEU A 99 3.97 -14.59 24.92
N SER A 100 4.48 -13.37 25.05
CA SER A 100 3.78 -12.18 25.53
C SER A 100 4.04 -11.00 24.60
N GLU A 101 3.24 -9.94 24.71
CA GLU A 101 3.47 -8.67 23.97
C GLU A 101 4.87 -8.13 24.27
N LYS A 102 5.28 -8.14 25.55
CA LYS A 102 6.62 -7.70 25.94
C LYS A 102 7.74 -8.54 25.32
N SER A 103 7.69 -9.87 25.47
CA SER A 103 8.74 -10.74 24.94
C SER A 103 8.83 -10.67 23.42
N LEU A 104 7.70 -10.46 22.74
CA LEU A 104 7.66 -10.26 21.30
C LEU A 104 8.26 -8.90 20.92
N GLY A 105 7.95 -7.84 21.63
CA GLY A 105 8.57 -6.52 21.45
C GLY A 105 10.09 -6.55 21.64
N ASP A 106 10.56 -7.25 22.69
CA ASP A 106 12.00 -7.42 22.94
C ASP A 106 12.69 -8.18 21.79
N TRP A 107 12.07 -9.25 21.27
CA TRP A 107 12.61 -9.97 20.11
C TRP A 107 12.60 -9.11 18.83
N LEU A 108 11.51 -8.35 18.62
CA LEU A 108 11.38 -7.42 17.50
C LEU A 108 12.37 -6.26 17.52
N ALA A 109 12.93 -5.95 18.69
CA ALA A 109 13.91 -4.89 18.84
C ALA A 109 15.34 -5.35 18.56
N GLU A 110 15.65 -6.61 18.85
CA GLU A 110 17.04 -7.07 18.97
C GLU A 110 17.38 -8.27 18.07
N ALA A 111 16.38 -8.98 17.55
CA ALA A 111 16.59 -10.27 16.89
C ALA A 111 15.68 -10.54 15.68
N HIS A 112 14.86 -9.57 15.24
CA HIS A 112 13.95 -9.77 14.11
C HIS A 112 14.63 -9.82 12.74
N ASN A 113 15.94 -9.61 12.68
CA ASN A 113 16.72 -9.86 11.47
C ASN A 113 17.32 -11.28 11.47
N TYR A 114 16.83 -12.19 12.33
CA TYR A 114 17.18 -13.61 12.31
C TYR A 114 15.98 -14.47 11.89
N PRO A 115 16.06 -15.20 10.75
CA PRO A 115 17.18 -15.29 9.82
C PRO A 115 17.38 -13.98 9.04
N GLU A 116 18.55 -13.83 8.44
CA GLU A 116 18.99 -12.65 7.67
C GLU A 116 18.05 -12.27 6.51
N ASP A 117 17.14 -13.15 6.10
CA ASP A 117 16.11 -12.87 5.09
C ASP A 117 15.10 -11.78 5.52
N MET A 118 15.01 -11.47 6.81
CA MET A 118 14.12 -10.44 7.36
C MET A 118 14.78 -9.04 7.49
N ASP A 119 15.91 -8.81 6.83
CA ASP A 119 16.77 -7.63 7.01
C ASP A 119 16.09 -6.28 6.68
N PHE A 120 15.37 -5.72 7.67
CA PHE A 120 14.84 -4.36 7.61
C PHE A 120 14.81 -3.72 9.00
N THR A 121 14.69 -2.38 9.03
CA THR A 121 14.67 -1.64 10.29
C THR A 121 13.24 -1.35 10.75
N LEU A 122 12.97 -1.61 12.03
CA LEU A 122 11.74 -1.25 12.72
C LEU A 122 11.98 -0.09 13.69
N THR A 123 11.11 0.91 13.66
CA THR A 123 11.02 1.91 14.72
C THR A 123 10.38 1.31 15.97
N ARG A 124 10.61 1.91 17.15
CA ARG A 124 9.95 1.46 18.39
C ARG A 124 8.42 1.49 18.31
N ALA A 125 7.83 2.50 17.66
CA ALA A 125 6.39 2.56 17.45
C ALA A 125 5.86 1.41 16.57
N GLN A 126 6.61 1.02 15.53
CA GLN A 126 6.25 -0.13 14.69
C GLN A 126 6.36 -1.45 15.45
N ILE A 127 7.41 -1.62 16.26
CA ILE A 127 7.60 -2.78 17.14
C ILE A 127 6.39 -2.93 18.07
N ASP A 128 6.00 -1.86 18.75
CA ASP A 128 4.86 -1.88 19.68
C ASP A 128 3.54 -2.20 18.96
N GLN A 129 3.36 -1.66 17.76
CA GLN A 129 2.18 -1.92 16.94
C GLN A 129 2.11 -3.40 16.49
N ILE A 130 3.22 -3.97 16.03
CA ILE A 130 3.29 -5.39 15.64
C ILE A 130 3.01 -6.27 16.86
N ALA A 131 3.69 -6.02 17.97
CA ALA A 131 3.56 -6.84 19.17
C ALA A 131 2.12 -6.84 19.71
N ARG A 132 1.51 -5.65 19.79
CA ARG A 132 0.12 -5.49 20.21
C ARG A 132 -0.85 -6.18 19.27
N TYR A 133 -0.64 -6.06 17.96
CA TYR A 133 -1.49 -6.74 16.98
C TYR A 133 -1.38 -8.27 17.12
N MET A 134 -0.17 -8.82 17.14
CA MET A 134 0.04 -10.27 17.17
C MET A 134 -0.60 -10.93 18.39
N VAL A 135 -0.59 -10.29 19.57
CA VAL A 135 -1.24 -10.87 20.75
C VAL A 135 -2.76 -10.93 20.65
N THR A 136 -3.39 -10.13 19.78
CA THR A 136 -4.83 -10.23 19.49
C THR A 136 -5.19 -11.52 18.75
N LEU A 137 -4.21 -12.16 18.09
CA LEU A 137 -4.40 -13.39 17.31
C LEU A 137 -4.35 -14.66 18.17
N ARG A 138 -4.18 -14.51 19.49
CA ARG A 138 -4.14 -15.63 20.43
C ARG A 138 -5.51 -16.26 20.58
N LYS A 139 -5.56 -17.59 20.53
CA LYS A 139 -6.78 -18.38 20.67
C LYS A 139 -6.56 -19.53 21.65
N ALA A 140 -7.47 -19.67 22.62
CA ALA A 140 -7.46 -20.82 23.51
C ALA A 140 -7.67 -22.12 22.70
N GLY A 141 -6.82 -23.11 22.93
CA GLY A 141 -6.86 -24.37 22.18
C GLY A 141 -6.49 -24.22 20.70
N TYR A 142 -5.62 -23.26 20.36
CA TYR A 142 -5.11 -23.11 18.99
C TYR A 142 -4.54 -24.42 18.44
N VAL A 143 -5.04 -24.82 17.28
CA VAL A 143 -4.51 -25.90 16.46
C VAL A 143 -3.98 -25.22 15.19
N PRO A 144 -2.69 -25.38 14.84
CA PRO A 144 -2.15 -24.83 13.60
C PRO A 144 -2.94 -25.33 12.39
N ASP A 145 -3.17 -24.44 11.43
CA ASP A 145 -3.67 -24.83 10.12
C ASP A 145 -2.68 -25.80 9.45
N ALA A 146 -3.20 -26.80 8.75
CA ALA A 146 -2.44 -27.92 8.19
C ALA A 146 -1.73 -27.58 6.87
#